data_AF-A0A945AF88-F1
#
_entry.id   AF-A0A945AF88-F1
#
_cell.length_a   1.000
_cell.length_b   1.000
_cell.length_c   1.000
_cell.angle_alpha   90.00
_cell.angle_beta   90.00
_cell.angle_gamma   90.00
#
_symmetry.space_group_name_H-M   'P 1'
#
loop_
_entity.id
_entity.type
_entity.pdbx_description
1 polymer ?
#
loop_
_entity_poly.entity_id
_entity_poly.type
_entity_poly.pdbx_seq_one_letter_code
_entity_poly.pdbx_strand_id
1 'polypeptide(L)'
;SRWLSLRGHKWKYNYWLADGWAELYDLEVDPEETHNLLLGNVEDTHRQQADTMHKRLTGWESENGFTDSLDAAGQLVNLNQPPVDATEMRTNGQFPRWVARLPDEERALMESRGETVVNAIQNEDTFKLEETNLKAFGEAGGSLEGTVYQHLTDG
;
A
#
# COMPACT_ATOMS: atom_id res chain seq x y z
N SER A 1 -4.03 7.49 -1.49
CA SER A 1 -3.36 8.80 -1.36
C SER A 1 -1.93 8.71 -1.85
N ARG A 2 -1.40 9.83 -2.36
CA ARG A 2 -0.04 9.92 -2.89
C ARG A 2 0.94 10.23 -1.76
N TRP A 3 2.17 9.77 -1.94
CA TRP A 3 3.32 10.13 -1.11
C TRP A 3 4.49 10.47 -2.02
N LEU A 4 5.44 11.22 -1.49
CA LEU A 4 6.63 11.71 -2.17
C LEU A 4 7.88 11.23 -1.43
N SER A 5 8.95 10.97 -2.17
CA SER A 5 10.24 10.55 -1.60
C SER A 5 11.38 11.31 -2.26
N LEU A 6 12.21 11.95 -1.44
CA LEU A 6 13.48 12.53 -1.83
C LEU A 6 14.61 11.65 -1.28
N ARG A 7 15.37 11.02 -2.17
CA ARG A 7 16.51 10.17 -1.81
C ARG A 7 17.80 10.74 -2.35
N GLY A 8 18.74 11.02 -1.46
CA GLY A 8 20.14 11.30 -1.77
C GLY A 8 21.05 10.10 -1.47
N HIS A 9 22.36 10.34 -1.41
CA HIS A 9 23.31 9.32 -1.00
C HIS A 9 23.17 8.95 0.47
N LYS A 10 23.26 9.95 1.36
CA LYS A 10 23.19 9.78 2.81
C LYS A 10 21.77 9.81 3.36
N TRP A 11 20.88 10.62 2.80
CA TRP A 11 19.58 10.87 3.41
C TRP A 11 18.43 10.43 2.52
N LYS A 12 17.39 9.87 3.13
CA LYS A 12 16.08 9.70 2.50
C LYS A 12 15.02 10.40 3.34
N TYR A 13 14.13 11.12 2.66
CA TYR A 13 12.99 11.80 3.25
C TYR A 13 11.71 11.40 2.51
N ASN A 14 10.70 10.97 3.26
CA ASN A 14 9.39 10.64 2.71
C ASN A 14 8.35 11.62 3.27
N TYR A 15 7.35 11.99 2.47
CA TYR A 15 6.22 12.83 2.87
C TYR A 15 4.89 12.27 2.34
N TRP A 16 3.92 12.05 3.22
CA TRP A 16 2.60 11.55 2.86
C TRP A 16 1.63 12.72 2.77
N LEU A 17 1.10 12.97 1.57
CA LEU A 17 0.11 14.04 1.38
C LEU A 17 -1.20 13.75 2.13
N ALA A 18 -1.45 12.49 2.49
CA ALA A 18 -2.66 12.07 3.19
C ALA A 18 -2.84 12.84 4.51
N ASP A 19 -1.84 12.81 5.37
CA ASP A 19 -1.88 13.25 6.76
C ASP A 19 -0.72 14.18 7.14
N GLY A 20 0.15 14.49 6.18
CA GLY A 20 1.37 15.26 6.43
C GLY A 20 2.42 14.50 7.23
N TRP A 21 2.27 13.16 7.35
CA TRP A 21 3.29 12.32 7.95
C TRP A 21 4.60 12.46 7.18
N ALA A 22 5.72 12.34 7.90
CA ALA A 22 7.04 12.43 7.32
C ALA A 22 7.99 11.45 7.98
N GLU A 23 8.97 10.98 7.21
CA GLU A 23 10.01 10.08 7.68
C GLU A 23 11.37 10.58 7.21
N LEU A 24 12.39 10.40 8.05
CA LEU A 24 13.78 10.70 7.72
C LEU A 24 14.68 9.51 8.09
N TYR A 25 15.53 9.10 7.16
CA TYR A 25 16.50 8.01 7.34
C TYR A 25 17.91 8.47 6.97
N ASP A 26 18.90 8.12 7.79
CA ASP A 26 20.32 8.23 7.46
C ASP A 26 20.81 6.88 6.90
N LEU A 27 20.88 6.80 5.57
CA LEU A 27 21.27 5.62 4.81
C LEU A 27 22.74 5.24 4.98
N GLU A 28 23.60 6.11 5.52
CA GLU A 28 24.99 5.72 5.81
C GLU A 28 25.09 4.82 7.04
N VAL A 29 24.20 5.01 8.02
CA VAL A 29 24.21 4.26 9.28
C VAL A 29 23.04 3.26 9.38
N ASP A 30 21.95 3.50 8.66
CA ASP A 30 20.75 2.66 8.59
C ASP A 30 20.31 2.48 7.12
N PRO A 31 21.09 1.72 6.32
CA PRO A 31 20.79 1.50 4.90
C PRO A 31 19.50 0.70 4.66
N GLU A 32 19.03 -0.05 5.66
CA GLU A 32 17.80 -0.86 5.62
C GLU A 32 16.57 -0.08 6.08
N GLU A 33 16.71 1.22 6.41
CA GLU A 33 15.59 2.13 6.70
C GLU A 33 14.73 1.66 7.89
N THR A 34 15.38 1.07 8.89
CA THR A 34 14.71 0.47 10.06
C THR A 34 14.41 1.48 11.17
N HIS A 35 15.03 2.68 11.13
CA HIS A 35 14.93 3.70 12.16
C HIS A 35 14.52 5.05 11.56
N ASN A 36 13.22 5.36 11.63
CA ASN A 36 12.74 6.71 11.29
C ASN A 36 13.17 7.71 12.37
N LEU A 37 14.04 8.65 12.00
CA LEU A 37 14.63 9.68 12.88
C LEU A 37 13.64 10.77 13.30
N LEU A 38 12.41 10.76 12.76
CA LEU A 38 11.33 11.67 13.14
C LEU A 38 10.35 11.06 14.16
N LEU A 39 10.60 9.84 14.63
CA LEU A 39 9.80 9.20 15.68
C LEU A 39 10.29 9.54 17.09
N GLY A 40 9.36 9.79 18.01
CA GLY A 40 9.65 9.97 19.44
C GLY A 40 10.38 11.28 19.75
N ASN A 41 11.47 11.20 20.51
CA ASN A 41 12.29 12.35 20.87
C ASN A 41 13.23 12.71 19.71
N VAL A 42 12.74 13.58 18.84
CA VAL A 42 13.48 14.02 17.65
C VAL A 42 14.58 15.00 18.02
N GLU A 43 15.82 14.70 17.65
CA GLU A 43 16.96 15.61 17.78
C GLU A 43 16.81 16.85 16.86
N ASP A 44 17.26 18.01 17.33
CA ASP A 44 17.18 19.26 16.56
C ASP A 44 17.89 19.17 15.20
N THR A 45 18.99 18.42 15.13
CA THR A 45 19.76 18.16 13.91
C THR A 45 18.94 17.36 12.89
N HIS A 46 18.24 16.31 13.32
CA HIS A 46 17.34 15.53 12.46
C HIS A 46 16.16 16.38 11.97
N ARG A 47 15.60 17.23 12.84
CA ARG A 47 14.52 18.15 12.45
C ARG A 47 14.99 19.16 11.39
N GLN A 48 16.15 19.78 11.58
CA GLN A 48 16.72 20.70 10.60
C GLN A 48 17.04 20.03 9.25
N GLN A 49 17.51 18.78 9.29
CA GLN A 49 17.76 18.00 8.08
C GLN A 49 16.45 17.66 7.35
N ALA A 50 15.40 17.26 8.07
CA ALA A 50 14.08 17.05 7.50
C ALA A 50 13.51 18.33 6.87
N ASP A 51 13.60 19.48 7.55
CA ASP A 51 13.15 20.77 6.99
C ASP A 51 13.89 21.13 5.70
N THR A 52 15.19 20.84 5.66
CA THR A 52 16.02 21.06 4.45
C THR A 52 15.57 20.17 3.30
N MET A 53 15.30 18.90 3.57
CA MET A 53 14.84 17.95 2.54
C MET A 53 13.41 18.25 2.10
N HIS A 54 12.52 18.63 3.03
CA HIS A 54 11.17 19.05 2.73
C HIS A 54 11.16 20.23 1.76
N LYS A 55 11.94 21.29 2.04
CA LYS A 55 12.06 22.45 1.13
C LYS A 55 12.53 22.05 -0.28
N ARG A 56 13.50 21.14 -0.38
CA ARG A 56 13.99 20.65 -1.67
C ARG A 56 12.94 19.84 -2.41
N LEU A 57 12.21 18.98 -1.70
CA LEU A 57 11.14 18.18 -2.26
C LEU A 57 9.98 19.06 -2.75
N THR A 58 9.56 20.05 -1.96
CA THR A 58 8.55 21.05 -2.34
C THR A 58 8.99 21.83 -3.58
N GLY A 59 10.25 22.27 -3.64
CA GLY A 59 10.79 22.95 -4.83
C GLY A 59 10.73 22.08 -6.08
N TRP A 60 11.17 20.81 -5.97
CA TRP A 60 11.10 19.87 -7.09
C TRP A 60 9.67 19.60 -7.55
N GLU A 61 8.75 19.39 -6.60
CA GLU A 61 7.32 19.15 -6.88
C GLU A 61 6.67 20.39 -7.51
N SER A 62 7.08 21.60 -7.13
CA SER A 62 6.60 22.83 -7.77
C SER A 62 7.03 22.96 -9.23
N GLU A 63 8.20 22.45 -9.59
CA GLU A 63 8.76 22.56 -10.94
C GLU A 63 8.33 21.41 -11.86
N ASN A 64 8.15 20.22 -11.29
CA ASN A 64 8.03 18.97 -12.06
C ASN A 64 6.81 18.12 -11.67
N GLY A 65 6.15 18.47 -10.57
CA GLY A 65 5.09 17.69 -9.97
C GLY A 65 3.70 18.04 -10.47
N PHE A 66 2.71 17.69 -9.65
CA PHE A 66 1.30 17.92 -9.97
C PHE A 66 0.80 19.17 -9.27
N THR A 67 -0.05 19.94 -9.96
CA THR A 67 -0.61 21.19 -9.44
C THR A 67 -1.47 21.00 -8.18
N ASP A 68 -2.05 19.81 -7.99
CA ASP A 68 -2.86 19.46 -6.81
C ASP A 68 -2.03 19.05 -5.58
N SER A 69 -0.71 19.00 -5.71
CA SER A 69 0.19 18.60 -4.64
C SER A 69 0.69 19.77 -3.79
N LEU A 70 0.37 21.01 -4.21
CA LEU A 70 0.71 22.24 -3.52
C LEU A 70 -0.53 23.02 -3.12
N ASP A 71 -0.47 23.68 -1.97
CA ASP A 71 -1.47 24.62 -1.51
C ASP A 71 -1.30 26.00 -2.17
N ALA A 72 -2.18 26.96 -1.82
CA ALA A 72 -2.13 28.32 -2.35
C ALA A 72 -0.84 29.09 -1.97
N ALA A 73 -0.09 28.63 -0.96
CA ALA A 73 1.19 29.19 -0.55
C ALA A 73 2.39 28.45 -1.19
N GLY A 74 2.12 27.50 -2.10
CA GLY A 74 3.15 26.70 -2.75
C GLY A 74 3.82 25.68 -1.82
N GLN A 75 3.16 25.28 -0.73
CA GLN A 75 3.64 24.24 0.18
C GLN A 75 2.98 22.90 -0.13
N LEU A 76 3.67 21.79 0.15
CA LEU A 76 3.08 20.46 -0.02
C LEU A 76 1.81 20.33 0.82
N VAL A 77 0.72 19.91 0.18
CA VAL A 77 -0.58 19.80 0.85
C VAL A 77 -0.53 18.75 1.96
N ASN A 78 -1.26 19.04 3.04
CA ASN A 78 -1.73 18.02 3.98
C ASN A 78 -3.24 17.88 3.76
N LEU A 79 -3.68 16.73 3.27
CA LEU A 79 -5.08 16.44 2.98
C LEU A 79 -5.90 16.17 4.25
N ASN A 80 -5.28 16.18 5.43
CA ASN A 80 -5.86 15.93 6.75
C ASN A 80 -6.73 14.67 6.77
N GLN A 81 -6.31 13.65 6.02
CA GLN A 81 -6.90 12.34 6.10
C GLN A 81 -6.50 11.73 7.43
N PRO A 82 -7.45 11.17 8.20
CA PRO A 82 -7.09 10.47 9.42
C PRO A 82 -6.11 9.35 9.07
N PRO A 83 -5.08 9.12 9.90
CA PRO A 83 -4.17 8.00 9.71
C PRO A 83 -5.02 6.73 9.61
N VAL A 84 -4.63 5.85 8.69
CA VAL A 84 -5.27 4.54 8.59
C VAL A 84 -5.06 3.85 9.92
N ASP A 85 -6.15 3.43 10.57
CA ASP A 85 -6.06 2.66 11.79
C ASP A 85 -5.35 1.34 11.48
N ALA A 86 -4.07 1.24 11.87
CA ALA A 86 -3.26 0.05 11.65
C ALA A 86 -3.74 -1.16 12.48
N THR A 87 -4.63 -0.93 13.45
CA THR A 87 -5.32 -2.00 14.20
C THR A 87 -6.59 -2.48 13.48
N GLU A 88 -7.08 -1.73 12.50
CA GLU A 88 -8.18 -2.15 11.65
C GLU A 88 -7.68 -3.24 10.69
N MET A 89 -8.04 -4.49 10.97
CA MET A 89 -7.83 -5.60 10.04
C MET A 89 -8.66 -5.35 8.77
N ARG A 90 -8.01 -4.87 7.71
CA ARG A 90 -8.61 -4.71 6.39
C ARG A 90 -8.24 -5.88 5.51
N THR A 91 -9.23 -6.42 4.80
CA THR A 91 -9.00 -7.38 3.73
C THR A 91 -8.52 -6.64 2.48
N ASN A 92 -7.48 -7.12 1.81
CA ASN A 92 -7.02 -6.52 0.57
C ASN A 92 -8.03 -6.81 -0.57
N GLY A 93 -8.77 -5.81 -1.02
CA GLY A 93 -9.72 -5.93 -2.14
C GLY A 93 -9.05 -6.07 -3.52
N GLN A 94 -7.81 -6.57 -3.60
CA GLN A 94 -7.06 -6.68 -4.86
C GLN A 94 -7.43 -7.95 -5.61
N PHE A 95 -8.68 -8.02 -6.08
CA PHE A 95 -9.07 -9.05 -7.04
C PHE A 95 -8.63 -8.62 -8.45
N PRO A 96 -8.00 -9.52 -9.22
CA PRO A 96 -7.62 -9.23 -10.59
C PRO A 96 -8.85 -8.86 -11.43
N ARG A 97 -8.89 -7.63 -11.95
CA ARG A 97 -9.97 -7.13 -12.81
C ARG A 97 -9.78 -7.46 -14.29
N TRP A 98 -8.64 -8.06 -14.66
CA TRP A 98 -8.28 -8.31 -16.06
C TRP A 98 -9.05 -9.49 -16.68
N VAL A 99 -9.40 -10.51 -15.89
CA VAL A 99 -10.15 -11.70 -16.36
C VAL A 99 -11.52 -11.31 -16.94
N ALA A 100 -12.18 -10.31 -16.36
CA ALA A 100 -13.47 -9.82 -16.83
C ALA A 100 -13.38 -9.06 -18.17
N ARG A 101 -12.17 -8.76 -18.67
CA ARG A 101 -11.94 -8.03 -19.92
C ARG A 101 -11.43 -8.93 -21.05
N LEU A 102 -11.27 -10.23 -20.81
CA LEU A 102 -10.85 -11.17 -21.85
C LEU A 102 -11.97 -11.41 -22.87
N PRO A 103 -11.62 -11.62 -24.17
CA PRO A 103 -12.53 -12.17 -25.17
C PRO A 103 -13.19 -13.45 -24.67
N ASP A 104 -14.41 -13.73 -25.13
CA ASP A 104 -15.20 -14.88 -24.66
C ASP A 104 -14.48 -16.22 -24.85
N GLU A 105 -13.75 -16.36 -25.96
CA GLU A 105 -12.97 -17.55 -26.30
C GLU A 105 -11.78 -17.78 -25.36
N GLU A 106 -11.07 -16.73 -24.97
CA GLU A 106 -9.97 -16.82 -24.00
C GLU A 106 -10.51 -17.03 -22.58
N ARG A 107 -11.62 -16.35 -22.25
CA ARG A 107 -12.27 -16.49 -20.94
C ARG A 107 -12.78 -17.91 -20.70
N ALA A 108 -13.24 -18.61 -21.74
CA ALA A 108 -13.69 -19.99 -21.64
C ALA A 108 -12.56 -20.99 -21.35
N LEU A 109 -11.29 -20.60 -21.56
CA LEU A 109 -10.11 -21.43 -21.27
C LEU A 109 -9.54 -21.16 -19.87
N MET A 110 -10.04 -20.14 -19.16
CA MET A 110 -9.58 -19.81 -17.83
C MET A 110 -10.26 -20.69 -16.78
N GLU A 111 -9.48 -21.04 -15.76
CA GLU A 111 -10.00 -21.63 -14.54
C GLU A 111 -11.04 -20.70 -13.90
N SER A 112 -12.03 -21.30 -13.24
CA SER A 112 -12.89 -20.58 -12.31
C SER A 112 -12.07 -20.06 -11.13
N ARG A 113 -12.60 -19.04 -10.43
CA ARG A 113 -11.95 -18.50 -9.22
C ARG A 113 -11.71 -19.58 -8.16
N GLY A 114 -12.67 -20.49 -8.00
CA GLY A 114 -12.56 -21.61 -7.07
C GLY A 114 -11.46 -22.58 -7.47
N GLU A 115 -11.40 -22.97 -8.74
CA GLU A 115 -10.34 -23.85 -9.26
C GLU A 115 -8.95 -23.24 -9.09
N THR A 116 -8.77 -21.94 -9.39
CA THR A 116 -7.49 -21.26 -9.17
C THR A 116 -7.09 -21.27 -7.69
N VAL A 117 -8.02 -21.05 -6.76
CA VAL A 117 -7.72 -21.14 -5.32
C VAL A 117 -7.29 -22.55 -4.94
N VAL A 118 -8.03 -23.58 -5.37
CA VAL A 118 -7.69 -24.99 -5.09
C VAL A 118 -6.33 -25.35 -5.67
N ASN A 119 -6.09 -25.01 -6.93
CA ASN A 119 -4.83 -25.32 -7.63
C ASN A 119 -3.64 -24.59 -7.02
N ALA A 120 -3.83 -23.38 -6.50
CA ALA A 120 -2.78 -22.63 -5.82
C ALA A 120 -2.39 -23.27 -4.47
N ILE A 121 -3.37 -23.79 -3.72
CA ILE A 121 -3.13 -24.30 -2.36
C ILE A 121 -2.84 -25.81 -2.32
N GLN A 122 -3.07 -26.55 -3.42
CA GLN A 122 -2.96 -28.01 -3.43
C GLN A 122 -1.57 -28.56 -3.02
N ASN A 123 -0.52 -27.75 -3.18
CA ASN A 123 0.85 -28.10 -2.83
C ASN A 123 1.35 -27.37 -1.57
N GLU A 124 0.49 -26.60 -0.91
CA GLU A 124 0.82 -25.84 0.30
C GLU A 124 0.38 -26.64 1.54
N ASP A 125 1.33 -27.04 2.38
CA ASP A 125 1.11 -27.86 3.57
C ASP A 125 0.86 -27.03 4.85
N THR A 126 1.24 -25.75 4.82
CA THR A 126 1.09 -24.81 5.94
C THR A 126 -0.17 -23.94 5.85
N PHE A 127 -0.82 -23.90 4.69
CA PHE A 127 -1.99 -23.07 4.45
C PHE A 127 -3.28 -23.85 4.71
N LYS A 128 -4.20 -23.28 5.49
CA LYS A 128 -5.55 -23.82 5.68
C LYS A 128 -6.59 -22.78 5.26
N LEU A 129 -7.41 -23.14 4.29
CA LEU A 129 -8.38 -22.22 3.70
C LEU A 129 -9.42 -21.76 4.73
N GLU A 130 -9.75 -22.62 5.69
CA GLU A 130 -10.66 -22.36 6.81
C GLU A 130 -10.14 -21.31 7.79
N GLU A 131 -8.83 -21.04 7.81
CA GLU A 131 -8.21 -20.01 8.66
C GLU A 131 -8.23 -18.62 7.99
N THR A 132 -8.77 -18.51 6.77
CA THR A 132 -8.90 -17.24 6.04
C THR A 132 -10.23 -16.54 6.29
N ASN A 133 -10.30 -15.23 5.99
CA ASN A 133 -11.54 -14.46 6.10
C ASN A 133 -12.48 -14.72 4.89
N LEU A 134 -13.11 -15.90 4.88
CA LEU A 134 -13.99 -16.39 3.81
C LEU A 134 -15.21 -15.50 3.57
N LYS A 135 -15.72 -14.85 4.64
CA LYS A 135 -16.80 -13.87 4.53
C LYS A 135 -16.37 -12.68 3.65
N ALA A 136 -15.21 -12.09 3.94
CA ALA A 136 -14.71 -10.97 3.14
C ALA A 136 -14.36 -11.39 1.70
N PHE A 137 -13.90 -12.64 1.50
CA PHE A 137 -13.71 -13.21 0.17
C PHE A 137 -15.03 -13.25 -0.63
N GLY A 138 -16.11 -13.75 -0.04
CA GLY A 138 -17.44 -13.76 -0.66
C GLY A 138 -17.99 -12.37 -0.95
N GLU A 139 -17.91 -11.44 0.02
CA GLU A 139 -18.36 -10.04 -0.13
C GLU A 139 -17.64 -9.29 -1.27
N ALA A 140 -16.38 -9.66 -1.56
CA ALA A 140 -15.60 -9.11 -2.67
C ALA A 140 -15.84 -9.83 -4.02
N GLY A 141 -16.82 -10.74 -4.08
CA GLY A 141 -17.20 -11.50 -5.26
C GLY A 141 -16.35 -12.76 -5.50
N GLY A 142 -15.56 -13.18 -4.51
CA GLY A 142 -14.95 -14.51 -4.51
C GLY A 142 -16.01 -15.60 -4.49
N SER A 143 -15.72 -16.73 -5.14
CA SER A 143 -16.59 -17.91 -5.13
C SER A 143 -15.74 -19.17 -5.15
N LEU A 144 -16.13 -20.16 -4.34
CA LEU A 144 -15.58 -21.52 -4.33
C LEU A 144 -16.56 -22.52 -4.97
N GLU A 145 -17.57 -22.02 -5.70
CA GLU A 145 -18.55 -22.85 -6.40
C GLU A 145 -17.87 -23.88 -7.30
N GLY A 146 -18.36 -25.12 -7.28
CA GLY A 146 -17.80 -26.22 -8.05
C GLY A 146 -16.56 -26.87 -7.45
N THR A 147 -16.08 -26.42 -6.29
CA THR A 147 -14.96 -27.02 -5.57
C THR A 147 -15.40 -27.82 -4.34
N VAL A 148 -14.49 -28.64 -3.79
CA VAL A 148 -14.71 -29.35 -2.51
C VAL A 148 -14.91 -28.39 -1.32
N TYR A 149 -14.51 -27.12 -1.47
CA TYR A 149 -14.58 -26.09 -0.44
C TYR A 149 -15.80 -25.17 -0.59
N GLN A 150 -16.71 -25.43 -1.54
CA GLN A 150 -17.90 -24.59 -1.74
C GLN A 150 -18.69 -24.35 -0.44
N HIS A 151 -18.80 -25.37 0.40
CA HIS A 151 -19.48 -25.33 1.69
C HIS A 151 -18.92 -24.28 2.67
N LEU A 152 -17.68 -23.81 2.46
CA LEU A 152 -17.04 -22.78 3.28
C LEU A 152 -17.55 -21.36 2.98
N THR A 153 -18.24 -21.16 1.86
CA THR A 153 -18.78 -19.85 1.44
C THR A 153 -20.31 -19.78 1.42
N ASP A 154 -21.01 -20.86 1.77
CA ASP A 154 -22.48 -20.98 1.71
C ASP A 154 -23.20 -20.55 3.02
N GLY A 155 -22.46 -20.06 4.02
CA GLY A 155 -22.97 -19.62 5.34
C GLY A 155 -22.63 -18.17 5.66
#